data_AF-A0A519VU22-F1
#
_entry.id   AF-A0A519VU22-F1
#
_cell.length_a   1.000
_cell.length_b   1.000
_cell.length_c   1.000
_cell.angle_alpha   90.00
_cell.angle_beta   90.00
_cell.angle_gamma   90.00
#
_symmetry.space_group_name_H-M   'P 1'
#
loop_
_entity.id
_entity.type
_entity.pdbx_description
1 polymer ?
#
loop_
_entity_poly.entity_id
_entity_poly.type
_entity_poly.pdbx_seq_one_letter_code
_entity_poly.pdbx_strand_id
1 'polypeptide(L)'
;MSYNLLELTQNYFLGSTVRQVSTAFGEPDTRISAALRSVVPLVLGGLLTRTQEPGGAAELTEWAQQVHQRGLLTDLSGLLAGLRPAPAAAPVSAVGSLPTRGADMMRALLKDAYEPALAGISQQAGVPALTVSSLFSVAVAAVLGLLGRHIAQQNLDATGVKSYLGSQRADILGALAALPAGLGQDPAHPAPGAPALGVAPVPVPTPPASVASLNGLLPTQASEAATPGTPAAAPSAVPAAADQPVVRAAPPRQAVYPAAPAPVAASRWPWLLLLVLVLAVVGYLLVGRRPQAGVSELGGATPVAPARSAAPAAHVAAPSGQYEAALGTYRYEVGADTTLRLPTGTSLTVGRRSTEAQLWGLLTARPQSRTTDKTRSGIPLDRVYFDPATATLTAASQAQLANLAALLGAFPQATLKVGGFTDNQGSAEANLLLSADRANAVRSTLVAQGLAATRVAAQGYGQTHPAASNATPAGQAQNRRVAVLLTSQ
;
A
#
# COMPACT_ATOMS: atom_id res chain seq x y z
N MET A 1 -14.23 0.35 16.60
CA MET A 1 -15.06 1.04 15.59
C MET A 1 -14.78 0.41 14.22
N SER A 2 -15.71 0.55 13.27
CA SER A 2 -15.63 -0.13 11.97
C SER A 2 -14.53 0.46 11.09
N TYR A 3 -13.71 -0.40 10.51
CA TYR A 3 -12.64 -0.05 9.56
C TYR A 3 -13.28 0.34 8.21
N ASN A 4 -13.47 1.63 7.96
CA ASN A 4 -14.14 2.13 6.75
C ASN A 4 -13.14 2.30 5.58
N LEU A 5 -13.29 1.49 4.54
CA LEU A 5 -12.42 1.46 3.35
C LEU A 5 -12.59 2.70 2.49
N LEU A 6 -13.80 3.26 2.40
CA LEU A 6 -14.05 4.51 1.67
C LEU A 6 -13.27 5.67 2.31
N GLU A 7 -13.38 5.83 3.63
CA GLU A 7 -12.68 6.89 4.37
C GLU A 7 -11.15 6.71 4.27
N LEU A 8 -10.65 5.49 4.44
CA LEU A 8 -9.22 5.20 4.32
C LEU A 8 -8.68 5.49 2.92
N THR A 9 -9.44 5.13 1.88
CA THR A 9 -9.04 5.39 0.50
C THR A 9 -9.10 6.89 0.20
N GLN A 10 -10.14 7.60 0.64
CA GLN A 10 -10.22 9.05 0.49
C GLN A 10 -9.06 9.76 1.20
N ASN A 11 -8.73 9.34 2.42
CA ASN A 11 -7.61 9.88 3.19
C ASN A 11 -6.25 9.60 2.54
N TYR A 12 -6.09 8.45 1.88
CA TYR A 12 -4.89 8.13 1.09
C TYR A 12 -4.66 9.13 -0.06
N PHE A 13 -5.75 9.62 -0.66
CA PHE A 13 -5.72 10.61 -1.73
C PHE A 13 -5.78 12.07 -1.23
N LEU A 14 -5.35 12.34 0.02
CA LEU A 14 -5.20 13.71 0.51
C LEU A 14 -3.75 14.20 0.42
N GLY A 15 -3.58 15.51 0.20
CA GLY A 15 -2.29 16.18 0.31
C GLY A 15 -1.27 15.76 -0.75
N SER A 16 -0.23 15.04 -0.35
CA SER A 16 0.95 14.76 -1.18
C SER A 16 0.68 13.77 -2.32
N THR A 17 -0.20 12.80 -2.13
CA THR A 17 -0.56 11.81 -3.16
C THR A 17 -1.17 12.51 -4.38
N VAL A 18 -2.05 13.48 -4.16
CA VAL A 18 -2.63 14.32 -5.22
C VAL A 18 -1.54 15.08 -5.96
N ARG A 19 -0.56 15.63 -5.24
CA ARG A 19 0.57 16.35 -5.83
C ARG A 19 1.50 15.43 -6.64
N GLN A 20 1.74 14.20 -6.17
CA GLN A 20 2.54 13.20 -6.89
C GLN A 20 1.82 12.75 -8.17
N VAL A 21 0.50 12.56 -8.11
CA VAL A 21 -0.34 12.26 -9.27
C VAL A 21 -0.37 13.45 -10.25
N SER A 22 -0.60 14.66 -9.75
CA SER A 22 -0.56 15.92 -10.50
C SER A 22 0.75 16.11 -11.26
N THR A 23 1.89 15.95 -10.59
CA THR A 23 3.22 16.05 -11.21
C THR A 23 3.50 14.91 -12.20
N ALA A 24 2.96 13.72 -11.98
CA ALA A 24 3.11 12.60 -12.89
C ALA A 24 2.33 12.80 -14.20
N PHE A 25 1.13 13.39 -14.12
CA PHE A 25 0.22 13.58 -15.26
C PHE A 25 0.26 14.99 -15.87
N GLY A 26 0.95 15.95 -15.24
CA GLY A 26 1.01 17.34 -15.71
C GLY A 26 -0.31 18.11 -15.54
N GLU A 27 -1.15 17.70 -14.59
CA GLU A 27 -2.49 18.26 -14.38
C GLU A 27 -2.60 18.96 -13.02
N PRO A 28 -3.37 20.05 -12.89
CA PRO A 28 -3.50 20.78 -11.62
C PRO A 28 -4.04 19.91 -10.47
N ASP A 29 -3.49 20.09 -9.25
CA ASP A 29 -3.93 19.41 -8.02
C ASP A 29 -5.45 19.51 -7.79
N THR A 30 -6.05 20.65 -8.11
CA THR A 30 -7.50 20.90 -7.96
C THR A 30 -8.33 20.03 -8.90
N ARG A 31 -7.84 19.79 -10.13
CA ARG A 31 -8.54 18.95 -11.12
C ARG A 31 -8.38 17.47 -10.81
N ILE A 32 -7.18 17.06 -10.42
CA ILE A 32 -6.91 15.68 -9.98
C ILE A 32 -7.74 15.33 -8.74
N SER A 33 -7.79 16.21 -7.74
CA SER A 33 -8.61 15.99 -6.55
C SER A 33 -10.11 15.97 -6.86
N ALA A 34 -10.58 16.82 -7.77
CA ALA A 34 -11.97 16.78 -8.25
C ALA A 34 -12.29 15.44 -8.95
N ALA A 35 -11.40 14.95 -9.82
CA ALA A 35 -11.57 13.67 -10.49
C ALA A 35 -11.57 12.49 -9.49
N LEU A 36 -10.64 12.48 -8.52
CA LEU A 36 -10.51 11.41 -7.52
C LEU A 36 -11.74 11.29 -6.61
N ARG A 37 -12.44 12.41 -6.31
CA ARG A 37 -13.70 12.41 -5.57
C ARG A 37 -14.80 11.60 -6.27
N SER A 38 -14.78 11.54 -7.59
CA SER A 38 -15.72 10.74 -8.39
C SER A 38 -15.20 9.32 -8.64
N VAL A 39 -13.90 9.18 -8.92
CA VAL A 39 -13.25 7.90 -9.21
C VAL A 39 -13.30 6.93 -8.03
N VAL A 40 -12.99 7.38 -6.81
CA VAL A 40 -12.88 6.49 -5.63
C VAL A 40 -14.21 5.79 -5.30
N PRO A 41 -15.35 6.48 -5.17
CA PRO A 41 -16.64 5.83 -4.95
C PRO A 41 -17.02 4.87 -6.08
N LEU A 42 -16.73 5.20 -7.34
CA LEU A 42 -16.99 4.34 -8.50
C LEU A 42 -16.19 3.03 -8.47
N VAL A 43 -14.91 3.11 -8.12
CA VAL A 43 -14.08 1.91 -7.93
C VAL A 43 -14.66 1.04 -6.83
N LEU A 44 -14.94 1.62 -5.66
CA LEU A 44 -15.49 0.88 -4.52
C LEU A 44 -16.86 0.27 -4.84
N GLY A 45 -17.70 0.99 -5.59
CA GLY A 45 -18.98 0.51 -6.12
C GLY A 45 -18.81 -0.69 -7.04
N GLY A 46 -17.92 -0.61 -8.03
CA GLY A 46 -17.63 -1.70 -8.94
C GLY A 46 -17.09 -2.94 -8.22
N LEU A 47 -16.18 -2.76 -7.26
CA LEU A 47 -15.69 -3.86 -6.42
C LEU A 47 -16.80 -4.48 -5.55
N LEU A 48 -17.65 -3.64 -4.95
CA LEU A 48 -18.79 -4.11 -4.19
C LEU A 48 -19.73 -4.94 -5.06
N THR A 49 -20.04 -4.49 -6.27
CA THR A 49 -20.84 -5.26 -7.23
C THR A 49 -20.16 -6.58 -7.58
N ARG A 50 -18.84 -6.59 -7.83
CA ARG A 50 -18.09 -7.81 -8.09
C ARG A 50 -18.16 -8.81 -6.93
N THR A 51 -18.19 -8.38 -5.67
CA THR A 51 -18.37 -9.31 -4.53
C THR A 51 -19.72 -10.02 -4.50
N GLN A 52 -20.74 -9.48 -5.18
CA GLN A 52 -22.06 -10.09 -5.25
C GLN A 52 -22.14 -11.15 -6.36
N GLU A 53 -21.20 -11.15 -7.31
CA GLU A 53 -21.15 -12.12 -8.39
C GLU A 53 -20.58 -13.47 -7.91
N PRO A 54 -20.97 -14.59 -8.53
CA PRO A 54 -20.42 -15.91 -8.21
C PRO A 54 -18.90 -15.93 -8.34
N GLY A 55 -18.19 -16.26 -7.25
CA GLY A 55 -16.73 -16.31 -7.20
C GLY A 55 -16.02 -14.96 -7.10
N GLY A 56 -16.71 -13.83 -7.23
CA GLY A 56 -16.07 -12.52 -7.28
C GLY A 56 -15.39 -12.10 -5.97
N ALA A 57 -15.89 -12.56 -4.82
CA ALA A 57 -15.23 -12.31 -3.54
C ALA A 57 -13.88 -13.05 -3.39
N ALA A 58 -13.76 -14.26 -3.96
CA ALA A 58 -12.52 -15.02 -3.94
C ALA A 58 -11.47 -14.37 -4.84
N GLU A 59 -11.88 -13.97 -6.05
CA GLU A 59 -11.02 -13.25 -6.99
C GLU A 59 -10.54 -11.91 -6.40
N LEU A 60 -11.45 -11.14 -5.77
CA LEU A 60 -11.08 -9.90 -5.08
C LEU A 60 -10.07 -10.13 -3.96
N THR A 61 -10.21 -11.22 -3.22
CA THR A 61 -9.27 -11.60 -2.16
C THR A 61 -7.89 -11.88 -2.75
N GLU A 62 -7.82 -12.63 -3.85
CA GLU A 62 -6.57 -12.93 -4.54
C GLU A 62 -5.88 -11.67 -5.08
N TRP A 63 -6.64 -10.79 -5.74
CA TRP A 63 -6.12 -9.51 -6.24
C TRP A 63 -5.59 -8.62 -5.11
N ALA A 64 -6.36 -8.49 -4.03
CA ALA A 64 -5.98 -7.70 -2.88
C ALA A 64 -4.70 -8.24 -2.22
N GLN A 65 -4.58 -9.56 -2.07
CA GLN A 65 -3.38 -10.22 -1.55
C GLN A 65 -2.18 -10.02 -2.49
N GLN A 66 -2.37 -10.14 -3.81
CA GLN A 66 -1.29 -9.95 -4.78
C GLN A 66 -0.77 -8.51 -4.77
N VAL A 67 -1.67 -7.51 -4.72
CA VAL A 67 -1.30 -6.09 -4.63
C VAL A 67 -0.58 -5.79 -3.31
N HIS A 68 -1.04 -6.37 -2.20
CA HIS A 68 -0.41 -6.21 -0.89
C HIS A 68 1.00 -6.82 -0.84
N GLN A 69 1.18 -8.05 -1.32
CA GLN A 69 2.47 -8.74 -1.34
C GLN A 69 3.52 -8.02 -2.18
N ARG A 70 3.10 -7.30 -3.23
CA ARG A 70 3.99 -6.48 -4.07
C ARG A 70 4.41 -5.16 -3.42
N GLY A 71 3.82 -4.78 -2.28
CA GLY A 71 4.13 -3.51 -1.64
C GLY A 71 3.80 -2.28 -2.49
N LEU A 72 2.86 -2.37 -3.43
CA LEU A 72 2.58 -1.30 -4.41
C LEU A 72 2.15 0.02 -3.75
N LEU A 73 1.51 -0.03 -2.58
CA LEU A 73 1.18 1.18 -1.81
C LEU A 73 2.41 1.92 -1.28
N THR A 74 3.53 1.22 -1.11
CA THR A 74 4.80 1.79 -0.62
C THR A 74 5.72 2.26 -1.75
N ASP A 75 5.47 1.80 -2.99
CA ASP A 75 6.19 2.22 -4.20
C ASP A 75 5.24 2.89 -5.21
N LEU A 76 4.55 3.94 -4.74
CA LEU A 76 3.65 4.71 -5.58
C LEU A 76 4.41 5.40 -6.74
N SER A 77 5.69 5.74 -6.53
CA SER A 77 6.55 6.32 -7.57
C SER A 77 6.87 5.34 -8.69
N GLY A 78 7.19 4.08 -8.38
CA GLY A 78 7.35 3.03 -9.38
C GLY A 78 6.04 2.73 -10.12
N LEU A 79 4.92 2.76 -9.39
CA LEU A 79 3.58 2.62 -9.97
C LEU A 79 3.27 3.76 -10.96
N LEU A 80 3.48 5.01 -10.57
CA LEU A 80 3.27 6.21 -11.40
C LEU A 80 4.25 6.28 -12.57
N ALA A 81 5.49 5.83 -12.39
CA ALA A 81 6.47 5.74 -13.46
C ALA A 81 6.02 4.78 -14.58
N GLY A 82 5.36 3.68 -14.21
CA GLY A 82 4.73 2.75 -15.15
C GLY A 82 3.45 3.28 -15.81
N LEU A 83 2.90 4.41 -15.34
CA LEU A 83 1.72 5.06 -15.91
C LEU A 83 2.06 6.20 -16.88
N ARG A 84 3.33 6.60 -16.99
CA ARG A 84 3.75 7.64 -17.93
C ARG A 84 3.66 7.13 -19.37
N PRO A 85 3.11 7.90 -20.32
CA PRO A 85 3.13 7.53 -21.72
C PRO A 85 4.59 7.39 -22.18
N ALA A 86 4.92 6.24 -22.75
CA ALA A 86 6.25 6.00 -23.30
C ALA A 86 6.54 7.02 -24.42
N PRO A 87 7.78 7.52 -24.56
CA PRO A 87 8.15 8.32 -25.72
C PRO A 87 7.94 7.49 -26.99
N ALA A 88 7.48 8.15 -28.07
CA ALA A 88 7.02 7.52 -29.32
C ALA A 88 8.05 6.63 -30.05
N ALA A 89 9.26 6.48 -29.51
CA ALA A 89 10.36 5.70 -30.10
C ALA A 89 10.87 4.54 -29.22
N ALA A 90 10.23 4.22 -28.10
CA ALA A 90 10.66 3.11 -27.24
C ALA A 90 10.18 1.74 -27.79
N PRO A 91 11.04 0.71 -27.85
CA PRO A 91 10.62 -0.63 -28.27
C PRO A 91 9.57 -1.18 -27.29
N VAL A 92 8.39 -1.49 -27.81
CA VAL A 92 7.27 -2.14 -27.12
C VAL A 92 7.69 -3.54 -26.66
N SER A 93 8.35 -3.60 -25.52
CA SER A 93 8.74 -4.85 -24.88
C SER A 93 7.64 -5.23 -23.88
N ALA A 94 6.77 -6.13 -24.34
CA ALA A 94 5.90 -7.08 -23.64
C ALA A 94 5.76 -7.03 -22.09
N VAL A 95 5.45 -5.87 -21.52
CA VAL A 95 4.72 -5.76 -20.26
C VAL A 95 3.56 -4.84 -20.56
N GLY A 96 2.35 -5.39 -20.71
CA GLY A 96 1.13 -4.59 -20.82
C GLY A 96 1.14 -3.59 -19.67
N SER A 97 1.32 -2.31 -20.02
CA SER A 97 1.56 -1.25 -19.06
C SER A 97 0.39 -1.23 -18.06
N LEU A 98 0.69 -0.92 -16.80
CA LEU A 98 -0.32 -0.88 -15.73
C LEU A 98 -1.58 -0.02 -16.07
N PRO A 99 -1.51 1.08 -16.85
CA PRO A 99 -2.71 1.80 -17.30
C PRO A 99 -3.67 0.92 -18.09
N THR A 100 -3.13 0.06 -18.95
CA THR A 100 -3.92 -0.83 -19.81
C THR A 100 -4.63 -1.86 -18.95
N ARG A 101 -3.91 -2.50 -18.00
CA ARG A 101 -4.52 -3.47 -17.07
C ARG A 101 -5.54 -2.84 -16.13
N GLY A 102 -5.29 -1.62 -15.64
CA GLY A 102 -6.25 -0.93 -14.77
C GLY A 102 -7.50 -0.48 -15.52
N ALA A 103 -7.37 -0.04 -16.76
CA ALA A 103 -8.51 0.24 -17.65
C ALA A 103 -9.31 -1.04 -17.94
N ASP A 104 -8.65 -2.15 -18.25
CA ASP A 104 -9.30 -3.44 -18.49
C ASP A 104 -10.03 -3.95 -17.25
N MET A 105 -9.40 -3.83 -16.07
CA MET A 105 -10.04 -4.16 -14.79
C MET A 105 -11.26 -3.27 -14.53
N MET A 106 -11.16 -1.96 -14.74
CA MET A 106 -12.30 -1.08 -14.55
C MET A 106 -13.41 -1.32 -15.57
N ARG A 107 -13.07 -1.67 -16.81
CA ARG A 107 -14.06 -2.08 -17.80
C ARG A 107 -14.76 -3.38 -17.38
N ALA A 108 -14.04 -4.32 -16.76
CA ALA A 108 -14.63 -5.52 -16.18
C ALA A 108 -15.53 -5.21 -14.97
N LEU A 109 -15.15 -4.24 -14.13
CA LEU A 109 -15.87 -3.88 -12.90
C LEU A 109 -17.10 -3.01 -13.15
N LEU A 110 -16.99 -2.01 -14.02
CA LEU A 110 -18.05 -1.05 -14.34
C LEU A 110 -18.89 -1.48 -15.55
N LYS A 111 -18.42 -2.42 -16.37
CA LYS A 111 -19.11 -2.91 -17.57
C LYS A 111 -19.59 -1.74 -18.44
N ASP A 112 -20.88 -1.66 -18.72
CA ASP A 112 -21.52 -0.63 -19.55
C ASP A 112 -21.41 0.78 -18.95
N ALA A 113 -21.17 0.90 -17.63
CA ALA A 113 -21.02 2.18 -16.96
C ALA A 113 -19.61 2.79 -17.11
N TYR A 114 -18.63 2.05 -17.66
CA TYR A 114 -17.25 2.53 -17.76
C TYR A 114 -17.09 3.75 -18.68
N GLU A 115 -17.59 3.67 -19.93
CA GLU A 115 -17.46 4.77 -20.91
C GLU A 115 -18.23 6.04 -20.47
N PRO A 116 -19.49 5.94 -19.98
CA PRO A 116 -20.20 7.10 -19.41
C PRO A 116 -19.47 7.71 -18.20
N ALA A 117 -18.92 6.87 -17.31
CA ALA A 117 -18.18 7.34 -16.15
C ALA A 117 -16.90 8.10 -16.56
N LEU A 118 -16.15 7.56 -17.51
CA LEU A 118 -14.94 8.18 -18.03
C LEU A 118 -15.23 9.55 -18.66
N ALA A 119 -16.25 9.64 -19.51
CA ALA A 119 -16.67 10.88 -20.14
C ALA A 119 -17.19 11.91 -19.12
N GLY A 120 -18.06 11.50 -18.20
CA GLY A 120 -18.64 12.40 -17.22
C GLY A 120 -17.61 12.95 -16.22
N ILE A 121 -16.65 12.13 -15.76
CA ILE A 121 -15.57 12.59 -14.88
C ILE A 121 -14.62 13.51 -15.63
N SER A 122 -14.28 13.19 -16.88
CA SER A 122 -13.43 14.03 -17.73
C SER A 122 -14.03 15.42 -17.89
N GLN A 123 -15.34 15.50 -18.19
CA GLN A 123 -16.06 16.76 -18.31
C GLN A 123 -16.17 17.51 -16.97
N GLN A 124 -16.53 16.81 -15.88
CA GLN A 124 -16.74 17.42 -14.57
C GLN A 124 -15.44 17.98 -13.97
N ALA A 125 -14.35 17.22 -14.04
CA ALA A 125 -13.07 17.57 -13.44
C ALA A 125 -12.18 18.40 -14.39
N GLY A 126 -12.54 18.50 -15.67
CA GLY A 126 -11.76 19.20 -16.68
C GLY A 126 -10.40 18.56 -16.95
N VAL A 127 -10.31 17.23 -16.84
CA VAL A 127 -9.09 16.45 -17.12
C VAL A 127 -9.30 15.54 -18.33
N PRO A 128 -8.24 15.22 -19.11
CA PRO A 128 -8.35 14.29 -20.23
C PRO A 128 -8.85 12.92 -19.80
N ALA A 129 -9.65 12.27 -20.65
CA ALA A 129 -10.11 10.89 -20.48
C ALA A 129 -8.97 9.90 -20.17
N LEU A 130 -7.81 10.08 -20.82
CA LEU A 130 -6.61 9.28 -20.55
C LEU A 130 -6.12 9.40 -19.10
N THR A 131 -6.17 10.62 -18.55
CA THR A 131 -5.85 10.90 -17.15
C THR A 131 -6.87 10.22 -16.24
N VAL A 132 -8.17 10.31 -16.53
CA VAL A 132 -9.22 9.62 -15.76
C VAL A 132 -9.00 8.11 -15.72
N SER A 133 -8.68 7.49 -16.87
CA SER A 133 -8.36 6.05 -16.94
C SER A 133 -7.15 5.67 -16.08
N SER A 134 -6.14 6.54 -16.05
CA SER A 134 -4.96 6.34 -15.20
C SER A 134 -5.29 6.51 -13.72
N LEU A 135 -6.13 7.49 -13.37
CA LEU A 135 -6.62 7.70 -12.00
C LEU A 135 -7.43 6.51 -11.50
N PHE A 136 -8.25 5.91 -12.36
CA PHE A 136 -8.92 4.66 -12.08
C PHE A 136 -7.95 3.54 -11.71
N SER A 137 -6.86 3.39 -12.46
CA SER A 137 -5.83 2.38 -12.20
C SER A 137 -5.15 2.60 -10.83
N VAL A 138 -4.82 3.85 -10.50
CA VAL A 138 -4.25 4.23 -9.20
C VAL A 138 -5.25 3.98 -8.07
N ALA A 139 -6.52 4.35 -8.26
CA ALA A 139 -7.57 4.16 -7.27
C ALA A 139 -7.85 2.67 -7.00
N VAL A 140 -7.92 1.83 -8.04
CA VAL A 140 -8.04 0.38 -7.90
C VAL A 140 -6.87 -0.20 -7.12
N ALA A 141 -5.64 0.17 -7.47
CA ALA A 141 -4.45 -0.30 -6.76
C ALA A 141 -4.44 0.16 -5.30
N ALA A 142 -4.87 1.40 -5.02
CA ALA A 142 -4.99 1.93 -3.67
C ALA A 142 -6.01 1.14 -2.84
N VAL A 143 -7.23 0.97 -3.38
CA VAL A 143 -8.32 0.24 -2.71
C VAL A 143 -7.94 -1.21 -2.46
N LEU A 144 -7.43 -1.92 -3.48
CA LEU A 144 -7.02 -3.31 -3.35
C LEU A 144 -5.84 -3.49 -2.39
N GLY A 145 -4.87 -2.57 -2.38
CA GLY A 145 -3.77 -2.61 -1.43
C GLY A 145 -4.21 -2.41 0.01
N LEU A 146 -5.14 -1.47 0.25
CA LEU A 146 -5.70 -1.20 1.58
C LEU A 146 -6.57 -2.38 2.06
N LEU A 147 -7.38 -2.94 1.15
CA LEU A 147 -8.15 -4.15 1.41
C LEU A 147 -7.24 -5.36 1.68
N GLY A 148 -6.19 -5.54 0.89
CA GLY A 148 -5.23 -6.63 1.05
C GLY A 148 -4.48 -6.58 2.38
N ARG A 149 -4.14 -5.36 2.84
CA ARG A 149 -3.60 -5.15 4.18
C ARG A 149 -4.61 -5.54 5.27
N HIS A 150 -5.87 -5.15 5.12
CA HIS A 150 -6.93 -5.52 6.08
C HIS A 150 -7.15 -7.04 6.13
N ILE A 151 -7.15 -7.69 4.97
CA ILE A 151 -7.20 -9.16 4.83
C ILE A 151 -6.03 -9.81 5.58
N ALA A 152 -4.80 -9.33 5.37
CA ALA A 152 -3.61 -9.88 6.01
C ALA A 152 -3.61 -9.69 7.54
N GLN A 153 -4.13 -8.56 8.03
CA GLN A 153 -4.18 -8.26 9.46
C GLN A 153 -5.24 -9.08 10.21
N GLN A 154 -6.41 -9.28 9.58
CA GLN A 154 -7.55 -9.96 10.20
C GLN A 154 -7.68 -11.43 9.76
N ASN A 155 -6.75 -11.92 8.92
CA ASN A 155 -6.79 -13.24 8.30
C ASN A 155 -8.14 -13.54 7.63
N LEU A 156 -8.67 -12.57 6.86
CA LEU A 156 -9.96 -12.72 6.20
C LEU A 156 -9.86 -13.67 5.00
N ASP A 157 -10.86 -14.54 4.87
CA ASP A 157 -11.10 -15.32 3.67
C ASP A 157 -12.11 -14.60 2.75
N ALA A 158 -12.46 -15.23 1.62
CA ALA A 158 -13.42 -14.67 0.65
C ALA A 158 -14.78 -14.34 1.28
N THR A 159 -15.23 -15.14 2.23
CA THR A 159 -16.49 -14.91 2.97
C THR A 159 -16.37 -13.69 3.87
N GLY A 160 -15.25 -13.56 4.58
CA GLY A 160 -14.91 -12.40 5.39
C GLY A 160 -14.85 -11.11 4.57
N VAL A 161 -14.21 -11.14 3.40
CA VAL A 161 -14.15 -9.98 2.48
C VAL A 161 -15.53 -9.56 2.00
N LYS A 162 -16.38 -10.53 1.62
CA LYS A 162 -17.77 -10.25 1.24
C LYS A 162 -18.57 -9.62 2.37
N SER A 163 -18.46 -10.16 3.59
CA SER A 163 -19.12 -9.62 4.78
C SER A 163 -18.65 -8.19 5.09
N TYR A 164 -17.33 -7.98 5.03
CA TYR A 164 -16.69 -6.70 5.27
C TYR A 164 -17.14 -5.62 4.27
N LEU A 165 -17.06 -5.88 2.96
CA LEU A 165 -17.53 -4.93 1.94
C LEU A 165 -19.05 -4.76 2.00
N GLY A 166 -19.80 -5.83 2.30
CA GLY A 166 -21.23 -5.77 2.54
C GLY A 166 -21.62 -4.83 3.70
N SER A 167 -20.82 -4.80 4.78
CA SER A 167 -21.04 -3.90 5.92
C SER A 167 -20.86 -2.42 5.58
N GLN A 168 -20.06 -2.11 4.55
CA GLN A 168 -19.81 -0.76 4.07
C GLN A 168 -20.69 -0.33 2.90
N ARG A 169 -21.60 -1.20 2.47
CA ARG A 169 -22.48 -0.94 1.33
C ARG A 169 -23.22 0.39 1.46
N ALA A 170 -23.73 0.72 2.64
CA ALA A 170 -24.47 1.96 2.86
C ALA A 170 -23.61 3.20 2.60
N ASP A 171 -22.38 3.21 3.11
CA ASP A 171 -21.45 4.33 2.95
C ASP A 171 -20.99 4.47 1.48
N ILE A 172 -20.68 3.34 0.82
CA ILE A 172 -20.27 3.30 -0.58
C ILE A 172 -21.41 3.78 -1.50
N LEU A 173 -22.63 3.28 -1.28
CA LEU A 173 -23.80 3.70 -2.06
C LEU A 173 -24.19 5.16 -1.78
N GLY A 174 -24.05 5.62 -0.54
CA GLY A 174 -24.25 7.03 -0.20
C GLY A 174 -23.26 7.94 -0.93
N ALA A 175 -21.99 7.54 -1.01
CA ALA A 175 -20.96 8.27 -1.75
C ALA A 175 -21.19 8.25 -3.27
N LEU A 176 -21.69 7.15 -3.83
CA LEU A 176 -22.09 7.05 -5.23
C LEU A 176 -23.29 7.94 -5.54
N ALA A 177 -24.29 7.98 -4.66
CA ALA A 177 -25.48 8.81 -4.81
C ALA A 177 -25.15 10.32 -4.72
N ALA A 178 -24.06 10.68 -4.05
CA ALA A 178 -23.56 12.06 -3.97
C ALA A 178 -22.81 12.51 -5.25
N LEU A 179 -22.57 11.61 -6.21
CA LEU A 179 -21.97 11.97 -7.49
C LEU A 179 -22.98 12.73 -8.36
N PRO A 180 -22.52 13.62 -9.26
CA PRO A 180 -23.41 14.31 -10.20
C PRO A 180 -24.24 13.32 -11.02
N ALA A 181 -25.44 13.75 -11.42
CA ALA A 181 -26.38 12.94 -12.19
C ALA A 181 -25.69 12.36 -13.45
N GLY A 182 -25.81 11.05 -13.64
CA GLY A 182 -25.17 10.30 -14.74
C GLY A 182 -23.89 9.54 -14.35
N LEU A 183 -23.24 9.89 -13.23
CA LEU A 183 -22.04 9.21 -12.73
C LEU A 183 -22.30 8.22 -11.59
N GLY A 184 -23.39 8.39 -10.84
CA GLY A 184 -23.72 7.58 -9.66
C GLY A 184 -24.72 6.44 -9.88
N GLN A 185 -25.03 6.08 -11.14
CA GLN A 185 -26.03 5.04 -11.40
C GLN A 185 -25.48 3.67 -10.99
N ASP A 186 -26.31 2.89 -10.29
CA ASP A 186 -25.97 1.52 -9.87
C ASP A 186 -25.57 0.70 -11.11
N PRO A 187 -24.32 0.20 -11.19
CA PRO A 187 -23.86 -0.56 -12.36
C PRO A 187 -24.64 -1.87 -12.58
N ALA A 188 -25.48 -2.29 -11.62
CA ALA A 188 -26.37 -3.44 -11.77
C ALA A 188 -27.72 -3.11 -12.46
N HIS A 189 -28.17 -1.84 -12.49
CA HIS A 189 -29.49 -1.47 -13.00
C HIS A 189 -29.48 -0.08 -13.68
N PRO A 190 -29.24 0.02 -15.00
CA PRO A 190 -29.47 1.26 -15.74
C PRO A 190 -30.99 1.51 -15.87
N ALA A 191 -31.45 2.73 -15.61
CA ALA A 191 -32.85 3.11 -15.77
C ALA A 191 -33.25 3.15 -17.27
N PRO A 192 -34.45 2.68 -17.66
CA PRO A 192 -34.93 2.84 -19.02
C PRO A 192 -35.30 4.32 -19.27
N GLY A 193 -34.60 4.98 -20.19
CA GLY A 193 -35.08 6.21 -20.82
C GLY A 193 -34.44 7.56 -20.43
N ALA A 194 -33.18 7.61 -19.96
CA ALA A 194 -32.47 8.88 -19.90
C ALA A 194 -32.03 9.33 -21.31
N PRO A 195 -32.21 10.61 -21.70
CA PRO A 195 -31.90 11.06 -23.06
C PRO A 195 -30.41 10.92 -23.33
N ALA A 196 -30.06 10.34 -24.47
CA ALA A 196 -28.71 10.35 -24.99
C ALA A 196 -28.23 11.80 -25.04
N LEU A 197 -27.19 12.11 -24.26
CA LEU A 197 -26.51 13.40 -24.33
C LEU A 197 -26.06 13.59 -25.78
N GLY A 198 -26.58 14.66 -26.41
CA GLY A 198 -26.37 14.96 -27.81
C GLY A 198 -24.89 14.98 -28.18
N VAL A 199 -24.49 14.05 -29.04
CA VAL A 199 -23.22 14.11 -29.75
C VAL A 199 -23.34 15.22 -30.78
N ALA A 200 -22.77 16.39 -30.50
CA ALA A 200 -22.52 17.36 -31.55
C ALA A 200 -21.46 16.77 -32.51
N PRO A 201 -21.71 16.73 -33.83
CA PRO A 201 -20.76 16.15 -34.77
C PRO A 201 -19.48 16.99 -34.81
N VAL A 202 -18.35 16.36 -34.53
CA VAL A 202 -17.01 16.90 -34.78
C VAL A 202 -16.87 17.07 -36.30
N PRO A 203 -16.44 18.25 -36.82
CA PRO A 203 -16.22 18.40 -38.25
C PRO A 203 -14.96 17.62 -38.66
N VAL A 204 -15.14 16.71 -39.61
CA VAL A 204 -14.05 16.00 -40.29
C VAL A 204 -13.26 17.01 -41.12
N PRO A 205 -11.92 17.12 -40.99
CA PRO A 205 -11.14 17.92 -41.92
C PRO A 205 -11.10 17.22 -43.28
N THR A 206 -11.61 17.91 -44.30
CA THR A 206 -11.50 17.53 -45.71
C THR A 206 -10.04 17.53 -46.16
N PRO A 207 -9.56 16.52 -46.90
CA PRO A 207 -8.26 16.59 -47.56
C PRO A 207 -8.37 17.57 -48.75
N PRO A 208 -7.38 18.44 -49.00
CA PRO A 208 -7.39 19.29 -50.18
C PRO A 208 -7.15 18.47 -51.46
N ALA A 209 -8.01 18.72 -52.46
CA ALA A 209 -7.89 18.20 -53.81
C ALA A 209 -6.75 18.90 -54.59
N SER A 210 -5.90 18.05 -55.17
CA SER A 210 -5.26 18.11 -56.49
C SER A 210 -4.98 19.46 -57.18
N VAL A 211 -3.70 19.66 -57.51
CA VAL A 211 -3.21 20.21 -58.79
C VAL A 211 -2.07 19.27 -59.24
N ALA A 212 -2.21 18.41 -60.26
CA ALA A 212 -2.19 18.69 -61.71
C ALA A 212 -1.09 19.69 -62.09
N SER A 213 -0.15 19.48 -63.00
CA SER A 213 0.26 18.43 -63.94
C SER A 213 1.61 18.92 -64.50
N LEU A 214 2.43 18.04 -65.11
CA LEU A 214 3.05 18.27 -66.44
C LEU A 214 4.03 17.14 -66.79
N ASN A 215 3.63 16.37 -67.81
CA ASN A 215 4.38 15.87 -68.97
C ASN A 215 5.85 15.46 -68.78
N GLY A 216 6.32 14.30 -69.21
CA GLY A 216 5.89 13.42 -70.31
C GLY A 216 7.16 12.81 -70.95
N LEU A 217 6.96 11.86 -71.86
CA LEU A 217 7.94 11.14 -72.71
C LEU A 217 8.37 9.74 -72.20
N LEU A 218 7.69 8.73 -72.77
CA LEU A 218 8.37 7.48 -73.18
C LEU A 218 9.31 7.79 -74.37
N PRO A 219 10.36 6.98 -74.58
CA PRO A 219 10.22 5.90 -75.55
C PRO A 219 10.86 4.55 -75.14
N THR A 220 10.36 3.54 -75.83
CA THR A 220 10.82 2.16 -76.04
C THR A 220 12.29 2.03 -76.46
N GLN A 221 12.96 0.94 -76.07
CA GLN A 221 13.71 -0.03 -76.92
C GLN A 221 14.77 -0.81 -76.12
N ALA A 222 14.81 -2.15 -76.35
CA ALA A 222 15.95 -3.10 -76.47
C ALA A 222 17.10 -3.09 -75.42
N SER A 223 17.89 -4.14 -75.16
CA SER A 223 17.99 -5.59 -75.40
C SER A 223 19.37 -6.01 -74.81
N GLU A 224 19.55 -7.30 -74.50
CA GLU A 224 20.80 -8.07 -74.18
C GLU A 224 20.85 -8.61 -72.72
N ALA A 225 20.62 -9.90 -72.46
CA ALA A 225 21.38 -11.12 -72.85
C ALA A 225 22.82 -11.08 -72.30
N ALA A 226 23.42 -12.09 -71.64
CA ALA A 226 23.14 -13.50 -71.38
C ALA A 226 23.96 -13.90 -70.13
N THR A 227 23.64 -14.93 -69.34
CA THR A 227 23.93 -16.34 -69.66
C THR A 227 23.31 -17.31 -68.62
N PRO A 228 23.17 -18.61 -68.95
CA PRO A 228 22.13 -19.50 -68.41
C PRO A 228 22.64 -20.68 -67.57
N GLY A 229 21.70 -21.43 -66.97
CA GLY A 229 21.89 -22.78 -66.40
C GLY A 229 20.89 -23.05 -65.26
N THR A 230 19.60 -23.35 -65.53
CA THR A 230 19.01 -24.71 -65.78
C THR A 230 18.75 -25.48 -64.46
N PRO A 231 17.58 -26.13 -64.25
CA PRO A 231 16.56 -25.61 -63.34
C PRO A 231 16.03 -26.66 -62.32
N ALA A 232 15.08 -26.23 -61.49
CA ALA A 232 14.20 -27.09 -60.71
C ALA A 232 13.06 -27.66 -61.57
N ALA A 233 12.71 -28.94 -61.38
CA ALA A 233 11.34 -29.47 -61.52
C ALA A 233 11.24 -30.91 -60.99
N ALA A 234 10.21 -31.16 -60.19
CA ALA A 234 9.64 -32.48 -59.83
C ALA A 234 8.88 -33.08 -61.04
N PRO A 235 7.94 -34.04 -60.90
CA PRO A 235 7.75 -35.20 -60.00
C PRO A 235 7.54 -36.51 -60.81
N SER A 236 7.44 -37.67 -60.16
CA SER A 236 6.45 -38.76 -60.43
C SER A 236 6.84 -40.07 -59.72
N ALA A 237 5.82 -40.85 -59.41
CA ALA A 237 5.79 -41.93 -58.41
C ALA A 237 6.01 -43.35 -58.97
N VAL A 238 6.01 -44.33 -58.04
CA VAL A 238 5.70 -45.79 -58.16
C VAL A 238 6.93 -46.73 -58.34
N PRO A 239 7.00 -47.98 -57.80
CA PRO A 239 6.55 -48.54 -56.49
C PRO A 239 7.58 -49.52 -55.80
N ALA A 240 7.20 -49.99 -54.59
CA ALA A 240 7.42 -51.30 -53.92
C ALA A 240 8.56 -52.27 -54.32
N ALA A 241 9.36 -52.72 -53.32
CA ALA A 241 9.33 -54.08 -52.70
C ALA A 241 10.69 -54.51 -52.08
N ALA A 242 10.60 -55.27 -50.97
CA ALA A 242 11.64 -56.01 -50.22
C ALA A 242 12.71 -55.17 -49.47
N ASP A 243 13.16 -55.44 -48.25
CA ASP A 243 13.17 -56.65 -47.42
C ASP A 243 13.26 -56.25 -45.94
N GLN A 244 12.65 -57.03 -45.04
CA GLN A 244 12.74 -56.85 -43.57
C GLN A 244 13.98 -57.55 -42.97
N PRO A 245 14.53 -57.07 -41.85
CA PRO A 245 15.23 -57.94 -40.90
C PRO A 245 14.46 -58.16 -39.60
N VAL A 246 14.15 -59.44 -39.43
CA VAL A 246 13.84 -60.26 -38.26
C VAL A 246 14.24 -59.70 -36.88
N VAL A 247 13.24 -59.68 -36.00
CA VAL A 247 13.28 -59.46 -34.55
C VAL A 247 13.92 -60.67 -33.83
N ARG A 248 14.94 -60.43 -33.00
CA ARG A 248 15.38 -61.40 -31.98
C ARG A 248 14.75 -61.07 -30.63
N ALA A 249 14.06 -62.07 -30.07
CA ALA A 249 13.36 -62.03 -28.80
C ALA A 249 14.32 -61.87 -27.60
N ALA A 250 13.96 -60.97 -26.68
CA ALA A 250 14.56 -60.85 -25.35
C ALA A 250 13.74 -61.67 -24.32
N PRO A 251 14.36 -62.26 -23.29
CA PRO A 251 13.69 -63.10 -22.30
C PRO A 251 12.75 -62.30 -21.38
N PRO A 252 11.72 -62.94 -20.77
CA PRO A 252 10.75 -62.24 -19.94
C PRO A 252 11.36 -61.74 -18.63
N ARG A 253 11.18 -60.45 -18.34
CA ARG A 253 11.42 -59.87 -17.01
C ARG A 253 10.40 -60.41 -16.03
N GLN A 254 10.89 -60.95 -14.91
CA GLN A 254 10.08 -61.42 -13.78
C GLN A 254 9.24 -60.29 -13.20
N ALA A 255 7.96 -60.55 -12.94
CA ALA A 255 7.06 -59.64 -12.26
C ALA A 255 7.49 -59.51 -10.79
N VAL A 256 8.02 -58.34 -10.42
CA VAL A 256 8.20 -57.97 -9.02
C VAL A 256 6.82 -57.55 -8.50
N TYR A 257 6.20 -58.40 -7.68
CA TYR A 257 5.06 -58.00 -6.87
C TYR A 257 5.55 -57.04 -5.76
N PRO A 258 4.92 -55.87 -5.56
CA PRO A 258 5.21 -55.07 -4.38
C PRO A 258 4.74 -55.80 -3.13
N ALA A 259 5.63 -55.92 -2.14
CA ALA A 259 5.34 -56.51 -0.85
C ALA A 259 4.20 -55.77 -0.13
N ALA A 260 3.34 -56.53 0.55
CA ALA A 260 2.24 -56.01 1.35
C ALA A 260 2.75 -55.03 2.44
N PRO A 261 2.04 -53.92 2.71
CA PRO A 261 2.44 -52.98 3.75
C PRO A 261 2.29 -53.62 5.13
N ALA A 262 3.35 -53.54 5.94
CA ALA A 262 3.34 -53.94 7.35
C ALA A 262 2.34 -53.08 8.16
N PRO A 263 1.74 -53.61 9.24
CA PRO A 263 0.84 -52.84 10.08
C PRO A 263 1.60 -51.70 10.77
N VAL A 264 1.27 -50.46 10.42
CA VAL A 264 1.72 -49.25 11.13
C VAL A 264 1.19 -49.28 12.56
N ALA A 265 2.10 -49.35 13.53
CA ALA A 265 1.78 -49.17 14.93
C ALA A 265 1.14 -47.78 15.12
N ALA A 266 -0.07 -47.73 15.70
CA ALA A 266 -0.81 -46.49 15.93
C ALA A 266 0.03 -45.52 16.78
N SER A 267 0.47 -44.43 16.15
CA SER A 267 1.21 -43.36 16.82
C SER A 267 0.31 -42.71 17.88
N ARG A 268 0.76 -42.71 19.14
CA ARG A 268 0.03 -42.12 20.29
C ARG A 268 0.19 -40.60 20.40
N TRP A 269 0.92 -39.97 19.48
CA TRP A 269 1.13 -38.52 19.40
C TRP A 269 -0.15 -37.65 19.34
N PRO A 270 -1.22 -38.00 18.60
CA PRO A 270 -2.43 -37.18 18.58
C PRO A 270 -3.15 -37.17 19.93
N TRP A 271 -3.04 -38.26 20.73
CA TRP A 271 -3.59 -38.31 22.08
C TRP A 271 -2.80 -37.46 23.08
N LEU A 272 -1.48 -37.33 22.90
CA LEU A 272 -0.65 -36.43 23.71
C LEU A 272 -0.97 -34.95 23.41
N LEU A 273 -1.23 -34.60 22.15
CA LEU A 273 -1.65 -33.24 21.78
C LEU A 273 -3.02 -32.87 22.37
N LEU A 274 -3.97 -33.81 22.36
CA LEU A 274 -5.26 -33.61 23.01
C LEU A 274 -5.11 -33.44 24.54
N LEU A 275 -4.22 -34.19 25.18
CA LEU A 275 -3.97 -34.06 26.62
C LEU A 275 -3.37 -32.68 26.98
N VAL A 276 -2.44 -32.17 26.17
CA VAL A 276 -1.87 -30.82 26.35
C VAL A 276 -2.93 -29.74 26.15
N LEU A 277 -3.81 -29.88 25.16
CA LEU A 277 -4.92 -28.96 24.93
C LEU A 277 -5.89 -28.94 26.12
N VAL A 278 -6.25 -30.12 26.65
CA VAL A 278 -7.12 -30.24 27.83
C VAL A 278 -6.48 -29.59 29.06
N LEU A 279 -5.18 -29.80 29.29
CA LEU A 279 -4.45 -29.16 30.39
C LEU A 279 -4.40 -27.63 30.24
N ALA A 280 -4.26 -27.11 29.02
CA ALA A 280 -4.30 -25.67 28.76
C ALA A 280 -5.69 -25.07 29.06
N VAL A 281 -6.77 -25.78 28.67
CA VAL A 281 -8.15 -25.36 28.96
C VAL A 281 -8.45 -25.41 30.47
N VAL A 282 -8.01 -26.46 31.16
CA VAL A 282 -8.16 -26.58 32.62
C VAL A 282 -7.37 -25.48 33.35
N GLY A 283 -6.15 -25.18 32.90
CA GLY A 283 -5.36 -24.06 33.43
C GLY A 283 -6.05 -22.71 33.23
N TYR A 284 -6.65 -22.48 32.05
CA TYR A 284 -7.41 -21.27 31.77
C TYR A 284 -8.66 -21.13 32.67
N LEU A 285 -9.39 -22.23 32.88
CA LEU A 285 -10.59 -22.24 33.73
C LEU A 285 -10.27 -22.10 35.23
N LEU A 286 -9.10 -22.57 35.69
CA LEU A 286 -8.65 -22.43 37.07
C LEU A 286 -8.09 -21.03 37.38
N VAL A 287 -7.49 -20.35 36.40
CA VAL A 287 -6.96 -18.98 36.57
C VAL A 287 -8.05 -17.91 36.38
N GLY A 288 -9.11 -18.21 35.63
CA GLY A 288 -10.20 -17.28 35.28
C GLY A 288 -11.24 -16.98 36.37
N ARG A 289 -11.08 -17.46 37.62
CA ARG A 289 -12.02 -17.17 38.71
C ARG A 289 -11.34 -16.59 39.95
N ARG A 290 -10.95 -15.32 39.87
CA ARG A 290 -10.78 -14.48 41.07
C ARG A 290 -11.96 -13.50 41.16
N PRO A 291 -12.86 -13.62 42.14
CA PRO A 291 -13.95 -12.67 42.33
C PRO A 291 -13.41 -11.35 42.88
N GLN A 292 -13.89 -10.23 42.33
CA GLN A 292 -13.63 -8.90 42.87
C GLN A 292 -14.28 -8.80 44.26
N ALA A 293 -13.45 -8.56 45.28
CA ALA A 293 -13.94 -8.23 46.61
C ALA A 293 -14.61 -6.84 46.54
N GLY A 294 -15.91 -6.82 46.83
CA GLY A 294 -16.68 -5.60 47.01
C GLY A 294 -16.21 -4.82 48.24
N VAL A 295 -16.40 -3.51 48.19
CA VAL A 295 -16.41 -2.65 49.37
C VAL A 295 -17.68 -1.81 49.33
N SER A 296 -18.41 -1.95 50.43
CA SER A 296 -19.76 -1.48 50.71
C SER A 296 -19.93 0.02 50.63
N GLU A 297 -21.12 0.43 50.18
CA GLU A 297 -21.71 1.72 50.50
C GLU A 297 -21.86 1.88 52.03
N LEU A 298 -21.45 3.03 52.54
CA LEU A 298 -21.99 3.60 53.77
C LEU A 298 -22.15 5.10 53.55
N GLY A 299 -23.41 5.52 53.50
CA GLY A 299 -23.82 6.90 53.29
C GLY A 299 -23.35 7.82 54.42
N GLY A 300 -22.90 9.00 54.00
CA GLY A 300 -22.58 10.13 54.87
C GLY A 300 -22.54 11.40 54.02
N ALA A 301 -23.67 12.12 53.99
CA ALA A 301 -23.82 13.37 53.26
C ALA A 301 -22.85 14.44 53.78
N THR A 302 -22.03 15.01 52.90
CA THR A 302 -21.38 16.32 53.08
C THR A 302 -21.28 17.04 51.73
N PRO A 303 -21.37 18.38 51.70
CA PRO A 303 -21.75 19.14 50.52
C PRO A 303 -20.61 19.26 49.49
N VAL A 304 -21.02 19.32 48.22
CA VAL A 304 -20.18 19.54 47.04
C VAL A 304 -19.40 20.85 47.17
N ALA A 305 -18.08 20.74 47.31
CA ALA A 305 -17.14 21.83 47.04
C ALA A 305 -16.72 21.77 45.55
N PRO A 306 -16.56 22.92 44.86
CA PRO A 306 -16.34 22.94 43.42
C PRO A 306 -15.02 22.25 43.05
N ALA A 307 -15.06 21.50 41.96
CA ALA A 307 -13.93 20.78 41.39
C ALA A 307 -12.71 21.71 41.23
N ARG A 308 -11.72 21.56 42.11
CA ARG A 308 -10.36 22.01 41.84
C ARG A 308 -9.83 21.14 40.71
N SER A 309 -9.52 21.79 39.59
CA SER A 309 -8.78 21.22 38.47
C SER A 309 -7.63 20.36 38.99
N ALA A 310 -7.72 19.05 38.74
CA ALA A 310 -6.59 18.17 38.92
C ALA A 310 -5.47 18.65 37.98
N ALA A 311 -4.36 19.07 38.58
CA ALA A 311 -3.16 19.46 37.86
C ALA A 311 -2.71 18.32 36.94
N PRO A 312 -2.29 18.61 35.69
CA PRO A 312 -1.79 17.58 34.80
C PRO A 312 -0.53 16.95 35.41
N ALA A 313 -0.48 15.61 35.36
CA ALA A 313 0.68 14.83 35.73
C ALA A 313 1.94 15.44 35.08
N ALA A 314 3.00 15.59 35.88
CA ALA A 314 4.26 16.18 35.49
C ALA A 314 4.80 15.50 34.22
N HIS A 315 4.63 16.18 33.07
CA HIS A 315 5.21 15.78 31.81
C HIS A 315 6.72 16.01 31.88
N VAL A 316 7.49 14.98 31.51
CA VAL A 316 8.90 15.13 31.12
C VAL A 316 8.96 16.29 30.13
N ALA A 317 9.71 17.35 30.46
CA ALA A 317 9.79 18.56 29.64
C ALA A 317 10.05 18.19 28.18
N ALA A 318 9.10 18.52 27.30
CA ALA A 318 9.27 18.33 25.87
C ALA A 318 10.51 19.10 25.40
N PRO A 319 11.32 18.56 24.46
CA PRO A 319 12.41 19.31 23.86
C PRO A 319 11.86 20.63 23.28
N SER A 320 12.56 21.75 23.55
CA SER A 320 12.18 23.07 23.04
C SER A 320 12.12 23.06 21.51
N GLY A 321 11.18 23.80 20.93
CA GLY A 321 10.90 23.77 19.50
C GLY A 321 9.84 24.77 19.08
N GLN A 322 9.75 25.02 17.79
CA GLN A 322 8.82 25.99 17.20
C GLN A 322 7.82 25.28 16.29
N TYR A 323 6.53 25.63 16.43
CA TYR A 323 5.49 25.19 15.52
C TYR A 323 5.51 26.07 14.26
N GLU A 324 5.72 25.45 13.10
CA GLU A 324 5.73 26.13 11.83
C GLU A 324 4.34 26.03 11.18
N ALA A 325 3.49 27.03 11.39
CA ALA A 325 2.09 27.02 10.96
C ALA A 325 1.92 26.81 9.45
N ALA A 326 2.86 27.32 8.64
CA ALA A 326 2.83 27.17 7.18
C ALA A 326 2.98 25.70 6.72
N LEU A 327 3.68 24.87 7.48
CA LEU A 327 3.95 23.47 7.15
C LEU A 327 3.16 22.49 8.04
N GLY A 328 2.53 22.99 9.11
CA GLY A 328 1.84 22.15 10.09
C GLY A 328 2.79 21.19 10.83
N THR A 329 4.09 21.49 10.86
CA THR A 329 5.14 20.64 11.46
C THR A 329 5.71 21.28 12.72
N TYR A 330 6.12 20.45 13.68
CA TYR A 330 6.87 20.91 14.84
C TYR A 330 8.37 20.73 14.57
N ARG A 331 9.14 21.82 14.66
CA ARG A 331 10.61 21.79 14.55
C ARG A 331 11.23 21.77 15.93
N TYR A 332 11.96 20.71 16.23
CA TYR A 332 12.71 20.60 17.47
C TYR A 332 14.03 21.39 17.39
N GLU A 333 14.38 22.08 18.48
CA GLU A 333 15.66 22.77 18.61
C GLU A 333 16.76 21.77 18.98
N VAL A 334 17.58 21.43 18.00
CA VAL A 334 18.67 20.46 18.17
C VAL A 334 19.91 21.07 18.84
N GLY A 335 19.94 22.38 19.06
CA GLY A 335 21.06 23.12 19.67
C GLY A 335 22.29 23.21 18.76
N ALA A 336 23.39 23.70 19.31
CA ALA A 336 24.66 23.84 18.58
C ALA A 336 25.21 22.49 18.10
N ASP A 337 25.90 22.52 16.96
CA ASP A 337 26.53 21.34 16.38
C ASP A 337 27.60 20.76 17.31
N THR A 338 27.62 19.43 17.41
CA THR A 338 28.60 18.64 18.14
C THR A 338 29.05 17.48 17.25
N THR A 339 30.33 17.15 17.32
CA THR A 339 30.89 16.02 16.56
C THR A 339 30.94 14.78 17.44
N LEU A 340 30.23 13.73 17.05
CA LEU A 340 30.29 12.41 17.65
C LEU A 340 31.34 11.58 16.90
N ARG A 341 32.31 11.01 17.62
CA ARG A 341 33.29 10.07 17.06
C ARG A 341 32.84 8.64 17.34
N LEU A 342 32.42 7.93 16.30
CA LEU A 342 31.93 6.57 16.43
C LEU A 342 33.11 5.60 16.63
N PRO A 343 32.89 4.46 17.33
CA PRO A 343 33.89 3.39 17.45
C PRO A 343 34.44 2.89 16.11
N THR A 344 33.67 3.06 15.03
CA THR A 344 34.03 2.69 13.66
C THR A 344 35.01 3.67 13.00
N GLY A 345 35.38 4.78 13.66
CA GLY A 345 36.26 5.82 13.12
C GLY A 345 35.53 6.93 12.36
N THR A 346 34.24 6.77 12.05
CA THR A 346 33.41 7.81 11.41
C THR A 346 33.10 8.95 12.39
N SER A 347 33.11 10.19 11.91
CA SER A 347 32.65 11.35 12.69
C SER A 347 31.29 11.84 12.16
N LEU A 348 30.31 11.97 13.04
CA LEU A 348 28.98 12.51 12.71
C LEU A 348 28.82 13.89 13.36
N THR A 349 28.50 14.91 12.56
CA THR A 349 28.14 16.24 13.07
C THR A 349 26.63 16.29 13.27
N VAL A 350 26.19 16.41 14.52
CA VAL A 350 24.78 16.44 14.90
C VAL A 350 24.53 17.53 15.94
N GLY A 351 23.30 17.99 16.09
CA GLY A 351 22.97 18.96 17.14
C GLY A 351 23.12 18.34 18.53
N ARG A 352 23.62 19.10 19.51
CA ARG A 352 23.86 18.64 20.90
C ARG A 352 22.63 18.01 21.58
N ARG A 353 21.42 18.47 21.23
CA ARG A 353 20.14 17.97 21.77
C ARG A 353 19.41 17.03 20.81
N SER A 354 20.02 16.68 19.68
CA SER A 354 19.40 15.83 18.66
C SER A 354 19.14 14.41 19.14
N THR A 355 18.28 13.70 18.42
CA THR A 355 17.99 12.28 18.68
C THR A 355 19.26 11.43 18.67
N GLU A 356 20.17 11.69 17.72
CA GLU A 356 21.44 10.97 17.57
C GLU A 356 22.37 11.20 18.76
N ALA A 357 22.47 12.44 19.25
CA ALA A 357 23.27 12.77 20.44
C ALA A 357 22.72 12.13 21.71
N GLN A 358 21.39 12.13 21.87
CA GLN A 358 20.73 11.45 22.99
C GLN A 358 20.96 9.93 22.92
N LEU A 359 20.77 9.32 21.75
CA LEU A 359 20.96 7.89 21.54
C LEU A 359 22.42 7.47 21.76
N TRP A 360 23.38 8.27 21.30
CA TRP A 360 24.82 8.07 21.60
C TRP A 360 25.08 8.09 23.10
N GLY A 361 24.50 9.03 23.84
CA GLY A 361 24.60 9.08 25.29
C GLY A 361 24.04 7.82 25.96
N LEU A 362 22.94 7.26 25.44
CA LEU A 362 22.40 5.99 25.95
C LEU A 362 23.33 4.81 25.66
N LEU A 363 23.87 4.71 24.44
CA LEU A 363 24.71 3.61 23.98
C LEU A 363 26.09 3.58 24.64
N THR A 364 26.63 4.75 24.98
CA THR A 364 27.94 4.88 25.64
C THR A 364 27.86 4.83 27.18
N ALA A 365 26.67 5.07 27.75
CA ALA A 365 26.46 4.93 29.19
C ALA A 365 26.52 3.45 29.62
N ARG A 366 27.14 3.17 30.77
CA ARG A 366 27.17 1.81 31.35
C ARG A 366 25.75 1.24 31.44
N PRO A 367 25.55 -0.06 31.14
CA PRO A 367 24.24 -0.69 31.16
C PRO A 367 23.64 -0.61 32.56
N GLN A 368 22.75 0.37 32.76
CA GLN A 368 21.85 0.37 33.88
C GLN A 368 20.68 -0.52 33.50
N SER A 369 20.25 -1.41 34.39
CA SER A 369 19.05 -2.23 34.25
C SER A 369 17.84 -1.31 34.05
N ARG A 370 17.60 -0.91 32.81
CA ARG A 370 16.43 -0.15 32.42
C ARG A 370 15.33 -1.17 32.26
N THR A 371 14.41 -1.14 33.22
CA THR A 371 13.14 -1.82 33.07
C THR A 371 12.57 -1.44 31.70
N THR A 372 12.17 -2.44 30.93
CA THR A 372 11.41 -2.35 29.68
C THR A 372 10.05 -1.73 29.97
N ASP A 373 10.06 -0.48 30.43
CA ASP A 373 8.87 0.27 30.71
C ASP A 373 8.28 0.68 29.36
N LYS A 374 7.30 -0.10 28.92
CA LYS A 374 6.50 0.15 27.71
C LYS A 374 5.84 1.54 27.71
N THR A 375 5.85 2.24 28.85
CA THR A 375 5.27 3.59 29.03
C THR A 375 6.26 4.74 28.87
N ARG A 376 7.58 4.50 28.80
CA ARG A 376 8.51 5.57 28.44
C ARG A 376 8.32 5.93 26.96
N SER A 377 7.80 7.14 26.73
CA SER A 377 7.86 7.80 25.43
C SER A 377 9.31 7.79 24.97
N GLY A 378 9.63 7.00 23.93
CA GLY A 378 10.98 6.93 23.37
C GLY A 378 11.51 8.29 22.94
N ILE A 379 12.77 8.34 22.51
CA ILE A 379 13.36 9.59 22.00
C ILE A 379 12.67 9.94 20.68
N PRO A 380 11.96 11.08 20.57
CA PRO A 380 11.34 11.48 19.31
C PRO A 380 12.42 11.72 18.25
N LEU A 381 12.15 11.31 17.02
CA LEU A 381 12.97 11.64 15.86
C LEU A 381 12.72 13.11 15.48
N ASP A 382 13.74 13.94 15.67
CA ASP A 382 13.62 15.39 15.60
C ASP A 382 13.50 15.97 14.17
N ARG A 383 13.88 15.20 13.14
CA ARG A 383 13.90 15.61 11.72
C ARG A 383 13.27 14.56 10.79
N VAL A 384 12.50 13.63 11.34
CA VAL A 384 11.73 12.65 10.56
C VAL A 384 10.32 13.16 10.38
N TYR A 385 10.03 13.53 9.13
CA TYR A 385 8.78 14.09 8.68
C TYR A 385 8.17 13.18 7.63
N PHE A 386 6.85 13.16 7.63
CA PHE A 386 6.05 12.42 6.65
C PHE A 386 5.23 13.40 5.84
N ASP A 387 5.02 13.04 4.59
CA ASP A 387 4.02 13.68 3.77
C ASP A 387 2.61 13.57 4.43
N PRO A 388 1.75 14.60 4.31
CA PRO A 388 0.46 14.64 5.00
C PRO A 388 -0.38 13.39 4.74
N ALA A 389 -0.99 12.82 5.80
CA ALA A 389 -1.80 11.59 5.77
C ALA A 389 -1.12 10.32 5.21
N THR A 390 0.19 10.35 4.92
CA THR A 390 0.92 9.18 4.39
C THR A 390 2.02 8.71 5.36
N ALA A 391 2.66 7.59 4.98
CA ALA A 391 3.87 7.07 5.59
C ALA A 391 5.12 7.28 4.73
N THR A 392 5.05 8.16 3.72
CA THR A 392 6.17 8.49 2.84
C THR A 392 7.12 9.45 3.57
N LEU A 393 8.39 9.07 3.69
CA LEU A 393 9.43 9.86 4.33
C LEU A 393 9.93 10.97 3.41
N THR A 394 10.11 12.18 3.95
CA THR A 394 10.70 13.29 3.18
C THR A 394 12.20 13.10 2.94
N ALA A 395 12.76 13.77 1.94
CA ALA A 395 14.21 13.73 1.68
C ALA A 395 15.04 14.20 2.89
N ALA A 396 14.57 15.19 3.64
CA ALA A 396 15.23 15.67 4.86
C ALA A 396 15.33 14.57 5.95
N SER A 397 14.36 13.64 5.98
CA SER A 397 14.33 12.53 6.93
C SER A 397 15.37 11.45 6.61
N GLN A 398 15.74 11.29 5.34
CA GLN A 398 16.74 10.31 4.92
C GLN A 398 18.11 10.57 5.54
N ALA A 399 18.51 11.85 5.67
CA ALA A 399 19.78 12.23 6.29
C ALA A 399 19.84 11.85 7.78
N GLN A 400 18.77 12.10 8.55
CA GLN A 400 18.70 11.68 9.95
C GLN A 400 18.74 10.15 10.08
N LEU A 401 17.99 9.44 9.24
CA LEU A 401 17.96 7.97 9.30
C LEU A 401 19.32 7.38 8.96
N ALA A 402 20.05 7.94 7.99
CA ALA A 402 21.42 7.55 7.66
C ALA A 402 22.38 7.72 8.84
N ASN A 403 22.31 8.85 9.55
CA ASN A 403 23.09 9.06 10.77
C ASN A 403 22.75 8.03 11.85
N LEU A 404 21.46 7.72 12.02
CA LEU A 404 20.99 6.75 12.99
C LEU A 404 21.43 5.32 12.64
N ALA A 405 21.44 4.96 11.35
CA ALA A 405 21.95 3.69 10.87
C ALA A 405 23.46 3.56 11.07
N ALA A 406 24.24 4.60 10.78
CA ALA A 406 25.68 4.63 11.03
C ALA A 406 25.99 4.47 12.54
N LEU A 407 25.23 5.18 13.38
CA LEU A 407 25.33 5.09 14.84
C LEU A 407 25.06 3.66 15.33
N LEU A 408 23.95 3.04 14.93
CA LEU A 408 23.59 1.68 15.34
C LEU A 408 24.49 0.61 14.70
N GLY A 409 25.10 0.90 13.56
CA GLY A 409 26.14 0.07 12.94
C GLY A 409 27.39 -0.03 13.83
N ALA A 410 27.74 1.04 14.55
CA ALA A 410 28.88 1.04 15.45
C ALA A 410 28.63 0.32 16.80
N PHE A 411 27.37 0.01 17.12
CA PHE A 411 26.98 -0.74 18.31
C PHE A 411 26.18 -2.00 17.92
N PRO A 412 26.83 -3.09 17.48
CA PRO A 412 26.15 -4.25 16.89
C PRO A 412 25.18 -4.98 17.83
N GLN A 413 25.36 -4.85 19.15
CA GLN A 413 24.49 -5.45 20.18
C GLN A 413 23.22 -4.61 20.46
N ALA A 414 23.18 -3.37 19.97
CA ALA A 414 22.05 -2.49 20.18
C ALA A 414 20.83 -2.95 19.37
N THR A 415 19.67 -3.04 20.03
CA THR A 415 18.37 -3.25 19.38
C THR A 415 17.45 -2.07 19.64
N LEU A 416 16.67 -1.71 18.61
CA LEU A 416 15.82 -0.55 18.59
C LEU A 416 14.37 -0.96 18.37
N LYS A 417 13.45 -0.26 19.05
CA LYS A 417 12.04 -0.26 18.74
C LYS A 417 11.62 1.12 18.24
N VAL A 418 11.02 1.16 17.07
CA VAL A 418 10.44 2.35 16.45
C VAL A 418 8.95 2.40 16.81
N GLY A 419 8.51 3.47 17.44
CA GLY A 419 7.11 3.73 17.79
C GLY A 419 6.55 4.88 16.95
N GLY A 420 5.44 4.65 16.25
CA GLY A 420 4.70 5.70 15.56
C GLY A 420 3.53 6.23 16.40
N PHE A 421 3.26 7.52 16.32
CA PHE A 421 2.19 8.19 17.06
C PHE A 421 1.45 9.17 16.15
N THR A 422 0.16 9.40 16.44
CA THR A 422 -0.69 10.36 15.74
C THR A 422 -1.28 11.37 16.72
N ASP A 423 -1.87 12.44 16.18
CA ASP A 423 -2.81 13.27 16.93
C ASP A 423 -4.17 12.58 17.05
N ASN A 424 -5.17 13.30 17.56
CA ASN A 424 -6.53 12.83 17.76
C ASN A 424 -7.48 13.10 16.59
N GLN A 425 -6.98 13.51 15.42
CA GLN A 425 -7.83 13.79 14.26
C GLN A 425 -8.11 12.49 13.50
N GLY A 426 -9.38 12.26 13.12
CA GLY A 426 -9.83 11.03 12.46
C GLY A 426 -10.16 9.88 13.41
N SER A 427 -10.41 8.70 12.86
CA SER A 427 -10.75 7.50 13.65
C SER A 427 -9.52 6.88 14.34
N ALA A 428 -9.73 6.31 15.52
CA ALA A 428 -8.66 5.68 16.31
C ALA A 428 -8.01 4.51 15.54
N GLU A 429 -8.79 3.77 14.77
CA GLU A 429 -8.34 2.67 13.92
C GLU A 429 -7.47 3.16 12.77
N ALA A 430 -7.89 4.21 12.05
CA ALA A 430 -7.07 4.81 10.99
C ALA A 430 -5.74 5.34 11.54
N ASN A 431 -5.78 5.98 12.71
CA ASN A 431 -4.59 6.49 13.39
C ASN A 431 -3.64 5.37 13.85
N LEU A 432 -4.17 4.24 14.33
CA LEU A 432 -3.36 3.09 14.69
C LEU A 432 -2.63 2.49 13.48
N LEU A 433 -3.28 2.45 12.31
CA LEU A 433 -2.68 1.97 11.08
C LEU A 433 -1.63 2.94 10.54
N LEU A 434 -1.97 4.23 10.46
CA LEU A 434 -1.07 5.26 9.96
C LEU A 434 0.21 5.33 10.80
N SER A 435 0.08 5.26 12.13
CA SER A 435 1.24 5.20 13.01
C SER A 435 2.07 3.92 12.81
N ALA A 436 1.44 2.77 12.59
CA ALA A 436 2.15 1.52 12.30
C ALA A 436 2.88 1.60 10.95
N ASP A 437 2.27 2.13 9.92
CA ASP A 437 2.87 2.34 8.61
C ASP A 437 4.08 3.27 8.69
N ARG A 438 3.98 4.38 9.42
CA ARG A 438 5.09 5.32 9.64
C ARG A 438 6.25 4.68 10.39
N ALA A 439 5.97 3.89 11.41
CA ALA A 439 7.00 3.15 12.13
C ALA A 439 7.69 2.10 11.23
N ASN A 440 6.91 1.42 10.39
CA ASN A 440 7.42 0.45 9.43
C ASN A 440 8.26 1.09 8.32
N ALA A 441 7.89 2.28 7.83
CA ALA A 441 8.66 3.02 6.83
C ALA A 441 10.04 3.45 7.36
N VAL A 442 10.11 3.87 8.62
CA VAL A 442 11.39 4.17 9.29
C VAL A 442 12.21 2.89 9.44
N ARG A 443 11.60 1.79 9.90
CA ARG A 443 12.27 0.49 10.01
C ARG A 443 12.81 0.01 8.67
N SER A 444 12.02 0.03 7.60
CA SER A 444 12.45 -0.43 6.27
C SER A 444 13.62 0.39 5.75
N THR A 445 13.60 1.71 5.98
CA THR A 445 14.70 2.61 5.61
C THR A 445 15.98 2.27 6.37
N LEU A 446 15.91 2.06 7.69
CA LEU A 446 17.05 1.65 8.50
C LEU A 446 17.63 0.30 8.05
N VAL A 447 16.77 -0.65 7.69
CA VAL A 447 17.20 -1.95 7.15
C VAL A 447 17.86 -1.79 5.78
N ALA A 448 17.30 -0.96 4.90
CA ALA A 448 17.88 -0.66 3.59
C ALA A 448 19.26 0.01 3.70
N GLN A 449 19.53 0.72 4.79
CA GLN A 449 20.82 1.32 5.12
C GLN A 449 21.82 0.35 5.79
N GLY A 450 21.48 -0.94 5.85
CA GLY A 450 22.39 -2.00 6.27
C GLY A 450 22.20 -2.52 7.70
N LEU A 451 21.17 -2.06 8.43
CA LEU A 451 20.83 -2.65 9.73
C LEU A 451 20.12 -4.00 9.56
N ALA A 452 20.50 -4.99 10.36
CA ALA A 452 19.80 -6.27 10.37
C ALA A 452 18.34 -6.10 10.82
N ALA A 453 17.39 -6.69 10.08
CA ALA A 453 15.96 -6.58 10.33
C ALA A 453 15.51 -7.09 11.72
N THR A 454 16.29 -7.99 12.33
CA THR A 454 16.07 -8.51 13.69
C THR A 454 16.41 -7.50 14.78
N ARG A 455 17.20 -6.47 14.48
CA ARG A 455 17.63 -5.44 15.43
C ARG A 455 16.66 -4.26 15.51
N VAL A 456 15.69 -4.17 14.61
CA VAL A 456 14.74 -3.06 14.54
C VAL A 456 13.32 -3.58 14.53
N ALA A 457 12.60 -3.37 15.63
CA ALA A 457 11.16 -3.60 15.74
C ALA A 457 10.39 -2.31 15.40
N ALA A 458 9.16 -2.43 14.90
CA ALA A 458 8.27 -1.30 14.62
C ALA A 458 6.90 -1.55 15.23
N GLN A 459 6.27 -0.51 15.79
CA GLN A 459 4.92 -0.57 16.33
C GLN A 459 4.19 0.77 16.17
N GLY A 460 2.93 0.72 15.74
CA GLY A 460 2.02 1.86 15.80
C GLY A 460 1.31 1.93 17.15
N TYR A 461 1.23 3.14 17.69
CA TYR A 461 0.55 3.45 18.95
C TYR A 461 -0.70 4.33 18.74
N GLY A 462 -0.93 4.81 17.53
CA GLY A 462 -2.03 5.73 17.21
C GLY A 462 -2.03 6.96 18.12
N GLN A 463 -3.23 7.31 18.58
CA GLN A 463 -3.49 8.51 19.37
C GLN A 463 -3.47 8.28 20.90
N THR A 464 -3.19 7.06 21.37
CA THR A 464 -3.36 6.69 22.79
C THR A 464 -2.21 7.16 23.69
N HIS A 465 -1.11 7.65 23.11
CA HIS A 465 0.07 8.12 23.84
C HIS A 465 0.49 9.55 23.39
N PRO A 466 -0.33 10.57 23.67
CA PRO A 466 -0.02 11.95 23.32
C PRO A 466 1.19 12.46 24.12
N ALA A 467 2.12 13.13 23.44
CA ALA A 467 3.22 13.87 24.08
C ALA A 467 2.81 15.28 24.52
N ALA A 468 1.73 15.81 23.92
CA ALA A 468 1.23 17.14 24.20
C ALA A 468 -0.30 17.22 24.04
N SER A 469 -0.89 18.34 24.47
CA SER A 469 -2.33 18.56 24.34
C SER A 469 -2.78 18.60 22.88
N ASN A 470 -3.76 17.78 22.53
CA ASN A 470 -4.41 17.82 21.21
C ASN A 470 -5.32 19.05 21.00
N ALA A 471 -5.48 19.90 22.01
CA ALA A 471 -6.30 21.11 21.92
C ALA A 471 -5.65 22.24 21.09
N THR A 472 -4.37 22.15 20.78
CA THR A 472 -3.64 23.18 20.01
C THR A 472 -3.00 22.58 18.76
N PRO A 473 -2.91 23.33 17.64
CA PRO A 473 -2.21 22.86 16.43
C PRO A 473 -0.75 22.47 16.70
N ALA A 474 -0.08 23.19 17.60
CA ALA A 474 1.29 22.90 18.03
C ALA A 474 1.38 21.55 18.75
N GLY A 475 0.48 21.27 19.70
CA GLY A 475 0.46 20.00 20.41
C GLY A 475 0.04 18.81 19.52
N GLN A 476 -0.86 19.03 18.56
CA GLN A 476 -1.17 18.02 17.53
C GLN A 476 0.07 17.71 16.68
N ALA A 477 0.83 18.73 16.28
CA ALA A 477 2.08 18.53 15.53
C ALA A 477 3.13 17.75 16.33
N GLN A 478 3.23 17.97 17.65
CA GLN A 478 4.08 17.18 18.54
C GLN A 478 3.58 15.73 18.70
N ASN A 479 2.27 15.50 18.60
CA ASN A 479 1.70 14.15 18.69
C ASN A 479 1.91 13.33 17.42
N ARG A 480 1.93 13.97 16.25
CA ARG A 480 2.32 13.37 14.96
C ARG A 480 3.83 13.11 14.88
N ARG A 481 4.35 12.21 15.71
CA ARG A 481 5.78 11.90 15.84
C ARG A 481 6.09 10.43 15.60
N VAL A 482 7.34 10.15 15.27
CA VAL A 482 7.93 8.82 15.43
C VAL A 482 9.03 8.92 16.48
N ALA A 483 9.12 7.92 17.35
CA ALA A 483 10.12 7.87 18.40
C ALA A 483 10.87 6.54 18.37
N VAL A 484 12.08 6.55 18.90
CA VAL A 484 12.92 5.37 19.01
C VAL A 484 13.21 5.03 20.46
N LEU A 485 13.15 3.75 20.79
CA LEU A 485 13.44 3.21 22.11
C LEU A 485 14.53 2.17 21.97
N LEU A 486 15.61 2.34 22.72
CA LEU A 486 16.66 1.34 22.83
C LEU A 486 16.17 0.21 23.74
N THR A 487 16.07 -1.01 23.21
CA THR A 487 15.52 -2.18 23.92
C THR A 487 16.60 -3.10 24.50
N SER A 488 17.76 -3.17 23.85
CA SER A 488 18.97 -3.80 24.38
C SER A 488 20.19 -3.03 23.85
N GLN A 489 21.33 -3.14 24.54
CA GLN A 489 22.59 -2.50 24.16
C GLN A 489 23.79 -3.36 24.54
#